data_AF-A0A015JWS5-F1
#
_entry.id   AF-A0A015JWS5-F1
#
_cell.length_a   1.000
_cell.length_b   1.000
_cell.length_c   1.000
_cell.angle_alpha   90.00
_cell.angle_beta   90.00
_cell.angle_gamma   90.00
#
_symmetry.space_group_name_H-M   'P 1'
#
loop_
_entity.id
_entity.type
_entity.pdbx_description
1 polymer ?
#
loop_
_entity_poly.entity_id
_entity_poly.type
_entity_poly.pdbx_seq_one_letter_code
_entity_poly.pdbx_strand_id
1 'polypeptide(L)'
;MLHFALEHIRLPASAVKFILSLFMKRTNSVFTAYGSTPAYRVRIGIDQGEVISPLLWVIYIDPLLTVLKNEMMDPYVLSAPSLIASQGFSPDLRVNNLVFMDDSTLVFSSKAGMESMLSITEEFYQINNTSTNHNKYVLITNSLPLSSNSTLSLLRLIWIYPL
;
A
#
# COMPACT_ATOMS: atom_id res chain seq x y z
N MET A 1 10.72 -9.53 -6.15
CA MET A 1 9.33 -9.04 -6.31
C MET A 1 9.08 -8.37 -7.67
N LEU A 2 9.72 -7.24 -8.01
CA LEU A 2 9.41 -6.48 -9.24
C LEU A 2 9.38 -7.33 -10.52
N HIS A 3 10.38 -8.20 -10.74
CA HIS A 3 10.38 -9.13 -11.88
C HIS A 3 9.09 -9.95 -11.98
N PHE A 4 8.70 -10.62 -10.90
CA PHE A 4 7.50 -11.45 -10.85
C PHE A 4 6.21 -10.64 -11.05
N ALA A 5 6.15 -9.42 -10.50
CA ALA A 5 4.99 -8.55 -10.69
C ALA A 5 4.83 -8.11 -12.16
N LEU A 6 5.94 -7.81 -12.84
CA LEU A 6 5.94 -7.46 -14.27
C LEU A 6 5.56 -8.66 -15.16
N GLU A 7 5.99 -9.87 -14.81
CA GLU A 7 5.57 -11.09 -15.49
C GLU A 7 4.08 -11.42 -15.25
N HIS A 8 3.58 -11.18 -14.04
CA HIS A 8 2.19 -11.41 -13.68
C HIS A 8 1.22 -10.56 -14.53
N ILE A 9 1.57 -9.29 -14.78
CA ILE A 9 0.81 -8.41 -15.69
C ILE A 9 1.09 -8.68 -17.17
N ARG A 10 1.84 -9.75 -17.49
CA ARG A 10 2.12 -10.24 -18.84
C ARG A 10 2.83 -9.23 -19.75
N LEU A 11 3.73 -8.43 -19.19
CA LEU A 11 4.57 -7.56 -20.02
C LEU A 11 5.50 -8.39 -20.92
N PRO A 12 5.78 -7.93 -22.15
CA PRO A 12 6.76 -8.58 -23.01
C PRO A 12 8.13 -8.69 -22.32
N ALA A 13 8.82 -9.81 -22.52
CA ALA A 13 10.13 -10.06 -21.88
C ALA A 13 11.17 -8.96 -22.15
N SER A 14 11.13 -8.33 -23.33
CA SER A 14 11.97 -7.18 -23.67
C SER A 14 11.68 -5.97 -22.77
N ALA A 15 10.41 -5.68 -22.50
CA ALA A 15 9.98 -4.60 -21.62
C ALA A 15 10.36 -4.89 -20.16
N VAL A 16 10.15 -6.12 -19.68
CA VAL A 16 10.57 -6.55 -18.34
C VAL A 16 12.07 -6.35 -18.16
N LYS A 17 12.88 -6.82 -19.12
CA LYS A 17 14.34 -6.66 -19.09
C LYS A 17 14.76 -5.19 -19.11
N PHE A 18 14.10 -4.37 -19.94
CA PHE A 18 14.36 -2.93 -20.00
C PHE A 18 14.08 -2.26 -18.64
N ILE A 19 12.90 -2.46 -18.06
CA ILE A 19 12.53 -1.86 -16.77
C ILE A 19 13.50 -2.29 -15.67
N LEU A 20 13.83 -3.59 -15.59
CA LEU A 20 14.78 -4.08 -14.58
C LEU A 20 16.18 -3.46 -14.77
N SER A 21 16.61 -3.24 -16.01
CA SER A 21 17.91 -2.61 -16.28
C SER A 21 18.03 -1.17 -15.79
N LEU A 22 16.91 -0.46 -15.59
CA LEU A 22 16.91 0.90 -15.03
C LEU A 22 17.28 0.92 -13.54
N PHE A 23 16.99 -0.16 -12.81
CA PHE A 23 17.13 -0.20 -11.34
C PHE A 23 18.21 -1.18 -10.86
N MET A 24 18.64 -2.12 -11.69
CA MET A 24 19.65 -3.12 -11.31
C MET A 24 21.07 -2.62 -11.58
N LYS A 25 21.98 -2.88 -10.64
CA LYS A 25 23.44 -2.63 -10.77
C LYS A 25 23.82 -1.16 -11.01
N ARG A 26 23.00 -0.23 -10.52
CA ARG A 26 23.23 1.21 -10.61
C ARG A 26 24.14 1.73 -9.48
N THR A 27 24.83 2.83 -9.77
CA THR A 27 25.68 3.58 -8.85
C THR A 27 25.24 5.04 -8.86
N ASN A 28 25.12 5.64 -7.68
CA ASN A 28 24.68 7.02 -7.50
C ASN A 28 25.75 7.86 -6.82
N SER A 29 25.65 9.17 -6.98
CA SER A 29 26.37 10.17 -6.20
C SER A 29 25.43 11.32 -5.87
N VAL A 30 25.52 11.90 -4.68
CA VAL A 30 24.66 13.01 -4.25
C VAL A 30 25.35 14.32 -4.56
N PHE A 31 24.66 15.24 -5.23
CA PHE A 31 25.13 16.61 -5.40
C PHE A 31 24.87 17.40 -4.12
N THR A 32 25.94 17.97 -3.56
CA THR A 32 25.88 18.83 -2.36
C THR A 32 26.40 20.22 -2.70
N ALA A 33 26.24 21.18 -1.77
CA ALA A 33 26.80 22.52 -1.90
C ALA A 33 28.36 22.53 -2.04
N TYR A 34 29.02 21.43 -1.65
CA TYR A 34 30.48 21.27 -1.70
C TYR A 34 30.96 20.40 -2.87
N GLY A 35 30.06 20.04 -3.80
CA GLY A 35 30.34 19.13 -4.90
C GLY A 35 29.64 17.76 -4.75
N SER A 36 29.99 16.82 -5.63
CA SER A 36 29.39 15.48 -5.64
C SER A 36 30.05 14.57 -4.60
N THR A 37 29.27 13.76 -3.90
CA THR A 37 29.80 12.71 -3.02
C THR A 37 30.50 11.62 -3.82
N PRO A 38 31.39 10.83 -3.21
CA PRO A 38 31.85 9.58 -3.82
C PRO A 38 30.67 8.70 -4.25
N ALA A 39 30.85 8.02 -5.39
CA ALA A 39 29.81 7.14 -5.90
C ALA A 39 29.60 5.95 -4.96
N TYR A 40 28.33 5.60 -4.73
CA TYR A 40 27.92 4.44 -3.95
C TYR A 40 27.02 3.54 -4.79
N ARG A 41 27.07 2.24 -4.51
CA ARG A 41 26.22 1.26 -5.18
C ARG A 41 24.83 1.27 -4.54
N VAL A 42 23.80 1.50 -5.35
CA VAL A 42 22.41 1.41 -4.87
C VAL A 42 22.05 -0.06 -4.74
N ARG A 43 21.53 -0.44 -3.58
CA ARG A 43 21.16 -1.83 -3.29
C ARG A 43 19.77 -2.14 -3.81
N ILE A 44 18.79 -1.36 -3.36
CA ILE A 44 17.37 -1.44 -3.67
C ILE A 44 16.85 0.01 -3.71
N GLY A 45 15.74 0.24 -4.39
CA GLY A 45 15.08 1.54 -4.41
C GLY A 45 14.84 2.06 -5.83
N ILE A 46 13.80 2.86 -5.94
CA ILE A 46 13.44 3.62 -7.13
C ILE A 46 13.74 5.08 -6.78
N ASP A 47 14.38 5.82 -7.69
CA ASP A 47 14.65 7.22 -7.43
C ASP A 47 13.35 8.03 -7.35
N GLN A 48 13.32 8.95 -6.39
CA GLN A 48 12.26 9.93 -6.30
C GLN A 48 12.33 10.90 -7.49
N GLY A 49 11.18 11.18 -8.09
CA GLY A 49 11.08 12.07 -9.24
C GLY A 49 11.23 11.38 -10.61
N GLU A 50 11.53 10.09 -10.66
CA GLU A 50 11.50 9.34 -11.92
C GLU A 50 10.07 9.23 -12.46
N VAL A 51 9.92 9.41 -13.77
CA VAL A 51 8.61 9.40 -14.46
C VAL A 51 7.90 8.05 -14.31
N ILE A 52 8.67 6.96 -14.20
CA ILE A 52 8.14 5.60 -14.09
C ILE A 52 7.76 5.21 -12.64
N SER A 53 8.18 5.97 -11.62
CA SER A 53 7.97 5.64 -10.21
C SER A 53 6.51 5.43 -9.82
N PRO A 54 5.56 6.30 -10.23
CA PRO A 54 4.14 6.10 -9.90
C PRO A 54 3.58 4.78 -10.45
N LEU A 55 3.98 4.40 -11.67
CA LEU A 55 3.54 3.15 -12.30
C LEU A 55 4.10 1.94 -11.57
N LEU A 56 5.39 1.96 -11.23
CA LEU A 56 6.02 0.88 -10.47
C LEU A 56 5.41 0.73 -9.08
N TRP A 57 5.04 1.84 -8.45
CA TRP A 57 4.33 1.81 -7.18
C TRP A 57 2.98 1.08 -7.30
N VAL A 58 2.17 1.38 -8.33
CA VAL A 58 0.91 0.66 -8.58
C VAL A 58 1.15 -0.84 -8.75
N ILE A 59 2.15 -1.23 -9.54
CA ILE A 59 2.50 -2.64 -9.77
C ILE A 59 2.94 -3.32 -8.46
N TYR A 60 3.61 -2.57 -7.58
CA TYR A 60 4.13 -3.09 -6.32
C TYR A 60 3.02 -3.30 -5.28
N ILE A 61 2.08 -2.36 -5.19
CA ILE A 61 1.05 -2.36 -4.16
C ILE A 61 -0.12 -3.31 -4.50
N ASP A 62 -0.41 -3.51 -5.79
CA ASP A 62 -1.57 -4.27 -6.26
C ASP A 62 -1.73 -5.69 -5.67
N PRO A 63 -0.66 -6.51 -5.52
CA PRO A 63 -0.77 -7.80 -4.87
C PRO A 63 -1.24 -7.71 -3.41
N LEU A 64 -0.76 -6.72 -2.65
CA LEU A 64 -1.21 -6.51 -1.26
C LEU A 64 -2.69 -6.11 -1.24
N LEU A 65 -3.10 -5.17 -2.09
CA LEU A 65 -4.50 -4.72 -2.14
C LEU A 65 -5.44 -5.87 -2.53
N THR A 66 -4.99 -6.74 -3.43
CA THR A 66 -5.73 -7.93 -3.85
C THR A 66 -5.93 -8.90 -2.69
N VAL A 67 -4.87 -9.22 -1.94
CA VAL A 67 -4.98 -10.11 -0.78
C VAL A 67 -5.87 -9.49 0.30
N LEU A 68 -5.66 -8.21 0.64
CA LEU A 68 -6.49 -7.53 1.63
C LEU A 68 -7.97 -7.55 1.25
N LYS A 69 -8.29 -7.39 -0.05
CA LYS A 69 -9.66 -7.43 -0.56
C LYS A 69 -10.29 -8.82 -0.47
N ASN A 70 -9.51 -9.88 -0.70
CA ASN A 70 -10.00 -11.25 -0.72
C ASN A 70 -10.13 -11.86 0.69
N GLU A 71 -9.17 -11.55 1.58
CA GLU A 71 -9.08 -12.09 2.95
C GLU A 71 -9.76 -11.18 4.00
N MET A 72 -10.64 -10.28 3.54
CA MET A 72 -11.25 -9.23 4.38
C MET A 72 -12.17 -9.83 5.46
N MET A 73 -11.75 -9.70 6.71
CA MET A 73 -12.56 -10.01 7.90
C MET A 73 -13.32 -8.76 8.36
N ASP A 74 -14.64 -8.87 8.54
CA ASP A 74 -15.54 -7.79 8.98
C ASP A 74 -15.40 -6.49 8.16
N PRO A 75 -15.70 -6.57 6.84
CA PRO A 75 -15.58 -5.43 5.94
C PRO A 75 -16.31 -4.19 6.44
N TYR A 76 -15.70 -3.00 6.34
CA TYR A 76 -16.46 -1.77 6.48
C TYR A 76 -17.34 -1.56 5.25
N VAL A 77 -18.64 -1.36 5.49
CA VAL A 77 -19.65 -1.23 4.45
C VAL A 77 -20.12 0.21 4.36
N LEU A 78 -19.87 0.83 3.20
CA LEU A 78 -20.46 2.09 2.82
C LEU A 78 -21.82 1.84 2.16
N SER A 79 -22.88 2.15 2.89
CA SER A 79 -24.25 2.14 2.39
C SER A 79 -24.71 3.57 2.11
N ALA A 80 -25.10 3.85 0.87
CA ALA A 80 -25.74 5.12 0.52
C ALA A 80 -27.26 4.97 0.60
N PRO A 81 -27.99 5.79 1.39
CA PRO A 81 -29.44 5.80 1.34
C PRO A 81 -29.89 6.24 -0.06
N SER A 82 -30.70 5.44 -0.74
CA SER A 82 -31.27 5.84 -2.02
C SER A 82 -32.23 7.02 -1.80
N LEU A 83 -31.91 8.19 -2.35
CA LEU A 83 -32.76 9.40 -2.26
C LEU A 83 -34.05 9.28 -3.09
N ILE A 84 -34.17 8.22 -3.91
CA ILE A 84 -35.31 7.96 -4.77
C ILE A 84 -35.85 6.57 -4.43
N ALA A 85 -37.08 6.51 -3.91
CA ALA A 85 -37.74 5.28 -3.47
C ALA A 85 -38.00 4.24 -4.60
N SER A 86 -37.69 4.57 -5.86
CA SER A 86 -38.12 3.81 -7.04
C SER A 86 -37.01 3.14 -7.84
N GLN A 87 -35.75 3.11 -7.37
CA GLN A 87 -34.73 2.27 -8.00
C GLN A 87 -34.05 1.39 -6.95
N GLY A 88 -34.14 0.08 -7.19
CA GLY A 88 -33.69 -0.96 -6.28
C GLY A 88 -32.21 -0.86 -5.94
N PHE A 89 -31.91 -1.21 -4.69
CA PHE A 89 -30.60 -1.57 -4.15
C PHE A 89 -29.41 -0.78 -4.74
N SER A 90 -29.05 0.32 -4.08
CA SER A 90 -27.68 0.82 -4.15
C SER A 90 -26.75 -0.27 -3.60
N PRO A 91 -25.74 -0.75 -4.36
CA PRO A 91 -24.86 -1.80 -3.87
C PRO A 91 -24.03 -1.27 -2.70
N ASP A 92 -24.06 -2.00 -1.60
CA ASP A 92 -23.17 -1.81 -0.46
C ASP A 92 -21.72 -1.90 -0.92
N LEU A 93 -20.97 -0.81 -0.78
CA LEU A 93 -19.56 -0.76 -1.15
C LEU A 93 -18.71 -1.20 0.04
N ARG A 94 -18.05 -2.36 -0.08
CA ARG A 94 -17.08 -2.83 0.92
C ARG A 94 -15.75 -2.12 0.73
N VAL A 95 -15.27 -1.43 1.75
CA VAL A 95 -13.99 -0.71 1.76
C VAL A 95 -13.14 -1.19 2.92
N ASN A 96 -11.92 -1.62 2.63
CA ASN A 96 -10.93 -2.06 3.63
C ASN A 96 -9.67 -1.20 3.57
N ASN A 97 -9.42 -0.53 2.46
CA ASN A 97 -8.22 0.26 2.32
C ASN A 97 -8.47 1.49 1.45
N LEU A 98 -7.72 2.54 1.76
CA LEU A 98 -7.56 3.74 0.96
C LEU A 98 -6.06 3.97 0.84
N VAL A 99 -5.53 3.92 -0.37
CA VAL A 99 -4.08 3.93 -0.57
C VAL A 99 -3.71 4.93 -1.67
N PHE A 100 -2.76 5.79 -1.35
CA PHE A 100 -2.22 6.80 -2.25
C PHE A 100 -0.73 6.98 -2.00
N MET A 101 0.11 6.48 -2.91
CA MET A 101 1.57 6.49 -2.77
C MET A 101 2.00 5.88 -1.42
N ASP A 102 2.78 6.61 -0.63
CA ASP A 102 3.26 6.16 0.67
C ASP A 102 2.21 6.28 1.79
N ASP A 103 1.07 6.93 1.55
CA ASP A 103 -0.02 7.00 2.50
C ASP A 103 -1.02 5.86 2.29
N SER A 104 -1.23 5.05 3.33
CA SER A 104 -2.23 3.99 3.35
C SER A 104 -3.15 4.14 4.56
N THR A 105 -4.42 3.83 4.39
CA THR A 105 -5.39 3.80 5.49
C THR A 105 -6.14 2.50 5.41
N LEU A 106 -6.03 1.69 6.45
CA LEU A 106 -6.83 0.48 6.61
C LEU A 106 -8.14 0.84 7.32
N VAL A 107 -9.23 0.27 6.85
CA VAL A 107 -10.58 0.46 7.35
C VAL A 107 -11.12 -0.91 7.72
N PHE A 108 -11.64 -1.04 8.93
CA PHE A 108 -12.14 -2.28 9.50
C PHE A 108 -13.39 -1.96 10.34
N SER A 109 -14.13 -2.98 10.73
CA SER A 109 -15.29 -2.81 11.64
C SER A 109 -15.03 -3.37 13.04
N SER A 110 -14.02 -4.23 13.18
CA SER A 110 -13.72 -4.96 14.42
C SER A 110 -12.21 -4.97 14.72
N LYS A 111 -11.87 -5.19 16.00
CA LYS A 111 -10.47 -5.37 16.44
C LYS A 111 -9.82 -6.57 15.75
N ALA A 112 -10.54 -7.67 15.61
CA ALA A 112 -10.05 -8.88 14.95
C ALA A 112 -9.77 -8.63 13.46
N GLY A 113 -10.65 -7.89 12.77
CA GLY A 113 -10.41 -7.47 11.39
C GLY A 113 -9.16 -6.61 11.25
N MET A 114 -8.96 -5.65 12.15
CA MET A 114 -7.74 -4.83 12.20
C MET A 114 -6.48 -5.67 12.36
N GLU A 115 -6.44 -6.56 13.36
CA GLU A 115 -5.29 -7.42 13.65
C GLU A 115 -4.97 -8.34 12.47
N SER A 116 -5.99 -8.92 11.83
CA SER A 116 -5.83 -9.74 10.63
C SER A 116 -5.23 -8.95 9.47
N MET A 117 -5.78 -7.78 9.16
CA MET A 117 -5.28 -6.94 8.06
C MET A 117 -3.87 -6.41 8.31
N LEU A 118 -3.54 -6.09 9.56
CA LEU A 118 -2.19 -5.72 9.96
C LEU A 118 -1.20 -6.87 9.77
N SER A 119 -1.56 -8.10 10.18
CA SER A 119 -0.71 -9.28 9.97
C SER A 119 -0.38 -9.49 8.49
N ILE A 120 -1.41 -9.46 7.62
CA ILE A 120 -1.23 -9.60 6.16
C ILE A 120 -0.28 -8.52 5.63
N THR A 121 -0.49 -7.28 6.08
CA THR A 121 0.29 -6.12 5.66
C THR A 121 1.76 -6.23 6.09
N GLU A 122 2.02 -6.63 7.34
CA GLU A 122 3.37 -6.82 7.88
C GLU A 122 4.11 -7.98 7.20
N GLU A 123 3.46 -9.13 7.03
CA GLU A 123 4.02 -10.28 6.33
C GLU A 123 4.39 -9.93 4.89
N PHE A 124 3.52 -9.19 4.20
CA PHE A 124 3.78 -8.69 2.85
C PHE A 124 5.04 -7.81 2.82
N TYR A 125 5.23 -6.91 3.79
CA TYR A 125 6.42 -6.06 3.82
C TYR A 125 7.69 -6.84 4.10
N GLN A 126 7.63 -7.79 5.03
CA GLN A 126 8.78 -8.65 5.37
C GLN A 126 9.25 -9.45 4.14
N ILE A 127 8.33 -10.08 3.42
CA ILE A 127 8.67 -10.88 2.21
C ILE A 127 9.28 -10.00 1.11
N ASN A 128 8.85 -8.74 1.04
CA ASN A 128 9.22 -7.84 -0.05
C ASN A 128 10.38 -6.88 0.29
N ASN A 129 11.02 -7.05 1.45
CA ASN A 129 12.10 -6.18 1.96
C ASN A 129 11.68 -4.70 2.02
N THR A 130 10.46 -4.45 2.47
CA THR A 130 9.94 -3.11 2.73
C THR A 130 9.63 -2.95 4.20
N SER A 131 9.38 -1.72 4.63
CA SER A 131 9.04 -1.45 6.02
C SER A 131 8.05 -0.30 6.11
N THR A 132 7.28 -0.33 7.19
CA THR A 132 6.42 0.76 7.60
C THR A 132 7.03 1.57 8.71
N ASN A 133 6.66 2.85 8.76
CA ASN A 133 7.02 3.70 9.87
C ASN A 133 5.98 3.57 11.00
N HIS A 134 6.24 2.65 11.92
CA HIS A 134 5.39 2.43 13.10
C HIS A 134 5.18 3.70 13.94
N ASN A 135 6.15 4.62 13.98
CA ASN A 135 6.00 5.89 14.73
C ASN A 135 4.95 6.82 14.13
N LYS A 136 4.56 6.57 12.88
CA LYS A 136 3.56 7.36 12.15
C LYS A 136 2.17 6.70 12.14
N TYR A 137 2.01 5.56 12.80
CA TYR A 137 0.72 4.89 12.85
C TYR A 137 -0.26 5.67 13.72
N VAL A 138 -1.48 5.85 13.22
CA VAL A 138 -2.55 6.55 13.95
C VAL A 138 -3.82 5.73 13.88
N LEU A 139 -4.26 5.22 15.04
CA LEU A 139 -5.54 4.53 15.19
C LEU A 139 -6.64 5.55 15.47
N ILE A 140 -7.71 5.51 14.69
CA ILE A 140 -8.89 6.37 14.82
C ILE A 140 -10.12 5.46 14.97
N THR A 141 -10.93 5.73 15.98
CA THR A 141 -12.15 4.98 16.26
C THR A 141 -13.35 5.91 16.37
N ASN A 142 -14.50 5.47 15.86
CA ASN A 142 -15.78 6.14 16.07
C ASN A 142 -16.51 5.64 17.33
N SER A 143 -15.91 4.70 18.06
CA SER A 143 -16.49 4.17 19.30
C SER A 143 -16.46 5.19 20.43
N LEU A 144 -17.62 5.50 21.01
CA LEU A 144 -17.71 6.24 22.27
C LEU A 144 -17.21 5.36 23.43
N PRO A 145 -16.53 5.93 24.44
CA PRO A 145 -15.94 5.16 25.54
C PRO A 145 -16.94 4.42 26.46
N LEU A 146 -18.25 4.56 26.26
CA LEU A 146 -19.30 4.02 27.14
C LEU A 146 -20.03 2.76 26.64
N SER A 147 -19.81 2.26 25.43
CA SER A 147 -20.51 1.06 24.93
C SER A 147 -19.54 -0.10 24.70
N SER A 148 -19.78 -1.23 25.37
CA SER A 148 -19.00 -2.48 25.31
C SER A 148 -18.98 -3.17 23.94
N ASN A 149 -19.71 -2.65 22.95
CA ASN A 149 -19.67 -3.10 21.56
C ASN A 149 -19.20 -1.94 20.68
N SER A 150 -17.88 -1.74 20.63
CA SER A 150 -17.22 -0.69 19.89
C SER A 150 -16.90 -1.11 18.46
N THR A 151 -17.44 -0.40 17.47
CA THR A 151 -16.94 -0.45 16.09
C THR A 151 -15.61 0.31 16.05
N LEU A 152 -14.53 -0.37 15.71
CA LEU A 152 -13.21 0.20 15.49
C LEU A 152 -13.11 0.50 14.00
N SER A 153 -12.83 1.74 13.59
CA SER A 153 -13.14 2.14 12.20
C SER A 153 -11.96 2.48 11.30
N LEU A 154 -10.75 2.80 11.81
CA LEU A 154 -9.70 3.31 10.91
C LEU A 154 -8.27 3.25 11.49
N LEU A 155 -7.29 2.84 10.70
CA LEU A 155 -5.85 2.94 11.01
C LEU A 155 -5.10 3.56 9.84
N ARG A 156 -4.43 4.70 10.06
CA ARG A 156 -3.53 5.29 9.08
C ARG A 156 -2.13 4.68 9.22
N LEU A 157 -1.59 4.20 8.11
CA LEU A 157 -0.26 3.65 7.93
C LEU A 157 0.54 4.56 6.99
N ILE A 158 1.76 4.91 7.38
CA ILE A 158 2.68 5.65 6.51
C ILE A 158 3.81 4.70 6.11
N TRP A 159 3.88 4.42 4.82
CA TRP A 159 4.93 3.64 4.19
C TRP A 159 6.21 4.46 4.08
N ILE A 160 7.33 3.75 4.04
CA ILE A 160 8.59 4.31 3.60
C ILE A 160 9.15 3.38 2.54
N TYR A 161 9.53 3.93 1.39
CA TYR A 161 10.23 3.16 0.36
C TYR A 161 11.49 2.51 0.97
N PRO A 162 11.87 1.30 0.55
CA PRO A 162 13.13 0.72 0.97
C PRO A 162 14.26 1.64 0.49
N LEU A 163 15.06 2.12 1.44
CA LEU A 163 16.32 2.83 1.20
C LEU A 163 17.40 1.86 0.69
#